data_AF-A0AB33ZU26-F1
#
_entry.id   AF-A0AB33ZU26-F1
#
_cell.length_a   1.000
_cell.length_b   1.000
_cell.length_c   1.000
_cell.angle_alpha   90.00
_cell.angle_beta   90.00
_cell.angle_gamma   90.00
#
_symmetry.space_group_name_H-M   'P 1'
#
loop_
_entity.id
_entity.type
_entity.pdbx_description
1 polymer ?
#
loop_
_entity_poly.entity_id
_entity_poly.type
_entity_poly.pdbx_seq_one_letter_code
_entity_poly.pdbx_strand_id
1 'polypeptide(L)' 'MRNFIDLHLHLDGSLPYTTVKKLIRVHNFPTLTDSQLKEKLSVSERCANLQEYLTKFDFPLLLLQTKKDL' A
#
# COMPACT_ATOMS: atom_id res chain seq x y z
N MET A 1 17.22 -5.74 -23.72
CA MET A 1 16.42 -5.29 -22.56
C MET A 1 17.24 -4.24 -21.83
N ARG A 2 16.68 -3.06 -21.54
CA ARG A 2 17.36 -2.07 -20.68
C ARG A 2 17.04 -2.46 -19.24
N ASN A 3 18.08 -2.66 -18.42
CA ASN A 3 17.92 -2.89 -17.00
C ASN A 3 17.83 -1.52 -16.32
N PHE A 4 16.65 -1.22 -15.78
CA PHE A 4 16.47 -0.06 -14.91
C PHE A 4 16.67 -0.52 -13.47
N ILE A 5 17.35 0.30 -12.68
CA ILE A 5 17.63 0.03 -11.27
C ILE A 5 16.90 1.09 -10.45
N ASP A 6 16.13 0.66 -9.46
CA ASP A 6 15.60 1.51 -8.40
C ASP A 6 16.39 1.23 -7.13
N LEU A 7 17.01 2.28 -6.58
CA LEU A 7 17.84 2.19 -5.38
C LEU A 7 17.06 2.50 -4.10
N HIS A 8 15.85 3.07 -4.22
CA HIS A 8 15.07 3.53 -3.07
C HIS A 8 13.59 3.19 -3.27
N LEU A 9 13.25 1.94 -2.95
CA LEU A 9 11.88 1.45 -2.93
C LEU A 9 11.50 0.97 -1.54
N HIS A 10 10.41 1.53 -1.00
CA HIS A 10 9.77 1.01 0.20
C HIS A 10 8.73 -0.06 -0.20
N LEU A 11 9.04 -1.33 0.09
CA LEU A 11 8.18 -2.46 -0.27
C LEU A 11 6.81 -2.39 0.43
N ASP A 12 6.82 -2.02 1.71
CA ASP A 12 5.65 -1.81 2.57
C ASP A 12 4.78 -0.61 2.15
N GLY A 13 5.31 0.29 1.32
CA GLY A 13 4.55 1.37 0.67
C GLY A 13 4.15 1.09 -0.78
N SER A 14 4.58 -0.03 -1.37
CA SER A 14 4.49 -0.29 -2.82
C SER A 14 3.72 -1.57 -3.15
N LEU A 15 2.57 -1.77 -2.48
CA LEU A 15 1.75 -2.96 -2.67
C LEU A 15 0.77 -2.85 -3.85
N PRO A 16 0.72 -3.84 -4.76
CA PRO A 16 -0.32 -3.91 -5.79
C PRO A 16 -1.72 -4.07 -5.18
N TYR A 17 -2.74 -3.47 -5.81
CA TYR A 17 -4.13 -3.58 -5.33
C TYR A 17 -4.63 -5.03 -5.28
N THR A 18 -4.17 -5.87 -6.20
CA THR A 18 -4.49 -7.31 -6.21
C THR A 18 -3.97 -8.00 -4.95
N THR A 19 -2.75 -7.68 -4.51
CA THR A 19 -2.17 -8.16 -3.25
C THR A 19 -2.94 -7.63 -2.05
N VAL A 20 -3.24 -6.34 -2.01
CA VAL A 20 -4.03 -5.72 -0.93
C VAL A 20 -5.40 -6.38 -0.78
N LYS A 21 -6.14 -6.55 -1.89
CA LYS A 21 -7.44 -7.24 -1.89
C LYS A 21 -7.35 -8.69 -1.41
N LYS A 22 -6.27 -9.40 -1.74
CA LYS A 22 -6.01 -10.75 -1.24
C LYS A 22 -5.80 -10.74 0.27
N LEU A 23 -4.93 -9.85 0.78
CA LEU A 23 -4.64 -9.75 2.21
C LEU A 23 -5.86 -9.35 3.03
N ILE A 24 -6.68 -8.42 2.53
CA ILE A 24 -7.98 -8.06 3.13
C ILE A 24 -8.85 -9.30 3.34
N ARG A 25 -8.94 -10.19 2.35
CA ARG A 25 -9.70 -11.45 2.46
C ARG A 25 -9.09 -12.43 3.44
N VAL A 26 -7.76 -12.62 3.39
CA VAL A 26 -7.03 -13.54 4.28
C VAL A 26 -7.20 -13.15 5.75
N HIS A 27 -7.16 -11.85 6.04
CA HIS A 27 -7.26 -11.32 7.40
C HIS A 27 -8.69 -10.91 7.80
N ASN A 28 -9.70 -11.25 7.00
CA ASN A 28 -11.11 -10.94 7.26
C ASN A 28 -11.41 -9.43 7.48
N PHE A 29 -10.70 -8.54 6.81
CA PHE A 29 -11.03 -7.11 6.77
C PHE A 29 -12.24 -6.85 5.86
N PRO A 30 -12.95 -5.71 6.06
CA PRO A 30 -14.00 -5.28 5.14
C PRO A 30 -13.48 -5.14 3.70
N THR A 31 -14.26 -5.61 2.73
CA THR A 31 -13.93 -5.44 1.32
C THR A 31 -13.96 -3.95 0.95
N LEU A 32 -12.96 -3.50 0.20
CA LEU A 32 -12.84 -2.12 -0.26
C LEU A 32 -12.95 -2.04 -1.78
N THR A 33 -13.62 -0.99 -2.25
CA THR A 33 -13.64 -0.58 -3.66
C THR A 33 -12.29 0.00 -4.07
N ASP A 34 -12.02 0.08 -5.37
CA ASP A 34 -10.77 0.66 -5.88
C ASP A 34 -10.62 2.14 -5.52
N SER A 35 -11.72 2.86 -5.41
CA SER A 35 -11.73 4.26 -4.94
C SER A 35 -11.26 4.37 -3.49
N GLN A 36 -11.80 3.51 -2.61
CA GLN A 36 -11.39 3.46 -1.20
C GLN A 36 -9.93 2.99 -1.04
N LEU A 37 -9.47 2.06 -1.87
CA LEU A 37 -8.07 1.65 -1.89
C LEU A 37 -7.16 2.81 -2.30
N LYS A 38 -7.55 3.56 -3.34
CA LYS A 38 -6.81 4.76 -3.78
C LYS A 38 -6.69 5.79 -2.67
N GLU A 39 -7.76 6.07 -1.95
CA GLU A 39 -7.73 7.01 -0.83
C GLU A 39 -6.77 6.55 0.29
N LYS A 40 -6.74 5.26 0.60
CA LYS A 40 -5.90 4.69 1.67
C LYS A 40 -4.44 4.53 1.28
N LEU A 41 -4.15 4.21 0.03
CA LEU A 41 -2.83 3.80 -0.45
C LEU A 41 -2.09 4.87 -1.25
N SER A 42 -2.76 5.98 -1.58
CA SER A 42 -2.20 7.01 -2.43
C SER A 42 -2.47 8.39 -1.86
N VAL A 43 -1.49 9.27 -2.02
CA VAL A 43 -1.67 10.71 -1.77
C VAL A 43 -2.44 11.36 -2.92
N SER A 44 -3.03 12.51 -2.64
CA SER A 44 -3.58 13.36 -3.70
C SER A 44 -2.45 14.07 -4.46
N GLU A 45 -2.77 14.66 -5.61
CA GLU A 45 -1.84 15.52 -6.36
C GLU A 45 -1.38 16.76 -5.56
N ARG A 46 -2.11 17.13 -4.50
CA ARG A 46 -1.83 18.27 -3.64
C ARG A 46 -1.35 17.84 -2.25
N CYS A 47 -0.56 16.77 -2.17
CA CYS A 47 0.04 16.33 -0.92
C CYS A 47 0.88 17.46 -0.30
N ALA A 48 0.50 17.92 0.89
CA ALA A 48 1.02 19.16 1.46
C ALA A 48 2.41 19.01 2.06
N ASN A 49 2.73 17.84 2.64
CA ASN A 49 3.98 17.60 3.34
C ASN A 49 4.27 16.11 3.55
N LEU A 50 5.46 15.83 4.06
CA LEU A 50 5.92 14.47 4.37
C LEU A 50 5.01 13.74 5.37
N GLN A 51 4.48 14.45 6.38
CA GLN A 51 3.62 13.81 7.38
C GLN A 51 2.35 13.25 6.73
N GLU A 52 1.72 14.01 5.83
CA GLU A 52 0.58 13.52 5.04
C GLU A 52 0.96 12.29 4.20
N TYR A 53 2.10 12.31 3.53
CA TYR A 53 2.58 11.19 2.72
C TYR A 53 2.73 9.90 3.54
N LEU A 54 3.34 10.01 4.73
CA LEU A 54 3.60 8.85 5.59
C LEU A 54 2.32 8.18 6.09
N THR A 55 1.17 8.88 6.16
CA THR A 55 -0.12 8.25 6.54
C THR A 55 -0.55 7.12 5.60
N LYS A 56 -0.04 7.09 4.35
CA LYS A 56 -0.39 6.05 3.37
C LYS A 56 0.26 4.69 3.67
N PHE A 57 1.21 4.64 4.59
CA PHE A 57 1.83 3.41 5.06
C PHE A 57 1.00 2.70 6.13
N ASP A 58 0.11 3.42 6.83
CA ASP A 58 -0.67 2.86 7.93
C ASP A 58 -1.51 1.65 7.47
N PHE A 59 -2.20 1.77 6.34
CA PHE A 59 -3.07 0.70 5.86
C PHE A 59 -2.32 -0.54 5.33
N PRO A 60 -1.29 -0.41 4.47
CA PRO A 60 -0.41 -1.53 4.12
C PRO A 60 0.17 -2.25 5.32
N LEU A 61 0.67 -1.50 6.32
CA LEU A 61 1.29 -2.09 7.50
C LEU A 61 0.28 -2.94 8.28
N LEU A 62 -0.98 -2.52 8.43
CA LEU A 62 -2.02 -3.34 9.05
C LEU A 62 -2.25 -4.71 8.38
N LEU A 63 -1.88 -4.86 7.10
CA LEU A 63 -2.05 -6.09 6.33
C LEU A 63 -0.81 -6.99 6.33
N LEU A 64 0.37 -6.46 6.67
CA LEU A 64 1.66 -7.17 6.62
C LEU A 64 2.12 -7.66 8.01
N GLN A 65 1.20 -8.16 8.82
CA GLN A 65 1.44 -8.44 10.25
C GLN A 65 2.00 -9.85 10.52
N THR A 66 1.94 -10.76 9.55
CA THR A 66 2.45 -12.12 9.71
C THR A 66 3.54 -12.43 8.68
N LYS A 67 4.38 -13.42 8.99
CA LYS A 67 5.42 -13.90 8.07
C LYS A 67 4.87 -14.37 6.71
N LYS A 68 3.60 -14.76 6.63
CA LYS A 68 2.97 -15.21 5.38
C LYS A 68 2.53 -14.06 4.47
N ASP A 69 2.52 -12.83 4.99
CA ASP A 69 2.09 -11.64 4.26
C ASP A 69 3.24 -10.95 3.52
N LEU A 70 4.49 -11.29 3.89
CA LEU A 70 5.76 -10.84 3.29
C LEU A 70 6.24 -11.83 2.23
#